data_AF-A0A6V7JT34-F1
#
_entry.id   AF-A0A6V7JT34-F1
#
_cell.length_a   1.000
_cell.length_b   1.000
_cell.length_c   1.000
_cell.angle_alpha   90.00
_cell.angle_beta   90.00
_cell.angle_gamma   90.00
#
_symmetry.space_group_name_H-M   'P 1'
#
loop_
_entity.id
_entity.type
_entity.pdbx_description
1 polymer ?
#
loop_
_entity_poly.entity_id
_entity_poly.type
_entity_poly.pdbx_seq_one_letter_code
_entity_poly.pdbx_strand_id
1 'polypeptide(L)' 'GSQPESVGSNCEHGESVPSDMSWEAVEEVGPAPTLWVPDHAVNRCMGCKTEFWLGRRKHHC' A
#
# COMPACT_ATOMS: atom_id res chain seq x y z
N GLY A 1 -24.32 32.29 -37.89
CA GLY A 1 -24.72 30.87 -37.96
C GLY A 1 -24.16 30.16 -36.76
N SER A 2 -24.97 29.33 -36.12
CA SER A 2 -24.71 28.66 -34.85
C SER A 2 -23.84 27.39 -35.01
N GLN A 3 -22.93 27.20 -34.04
CA GLN A 3 -22.50 25.92 -33.44
C GLN A 3 -21.54 24.96 -34.21
N PRO A 4 -20.83 24.07 -33.47
CA PRO A 4 -19.38 23.80 -33.57
C PRO A 4 -19.03 22.41 -34.12
N GLU A 5 -17.77 22.23 -34.53
CA GLU A 5 -17.20 20.89 -34.74
C GLU A 5 -16.50 20.38 -33.46
N SER A 6 -17.05 19.29 -32.96
CA SER A 6 -16.65 18.59 -31.75
C SER A 6 -15.22 18.05 -31.89
N VAL A 7 -14.34 18.40 -30.95
CA VAL A 7 -13.12 17.63 -30.72
C VAL A 7 -13.51 16.24 -30.23
N GLY A 8 -13.39 15.25 -31.11
CA GLY A 8 -13.48 13.85 -30.74
C GLY A 8 -12.28 13.50 -29.87
N SER A 9 -12.44 13.59 -28.55
CA SER A 9 -11.60 12.79 -27.65
C SER A 9 -11.94 11.34 -27.93
N ASN A 10 -11.14 10.71 -28.78
CA ASN A 10 -11.13 9.27 -28.90
C ASN A 10 -10.66 8.77 -27.53
N CYS A 11 -11.59 8.27 -26.73
CA CYS A 11 -11.33 7.49 -25.53
C CYS A 11 -10.70 6.17 -25.96
N GLU A 12 -9.44 6.24 -26.38
CA GLU A 12 -8.60 5.07 -26.51
C GLU A 12 -8.47 4.49 -25.11
N HIS A 13 -8.95 3.26 -25.01
CA HIS A 13 -8.90 2.37 -23.87
C HIS A 13 -7.68 2.69 -23.01
N GLY A 14 -7.88 2.88 -21.70
CA GLY A 14 -6.78 2.95 -20.75
C GLY A 14 -6.05 1.62 -20.71
N GLU A 15 -5.26 1.34 -21.75
CA GLU A 15 -4.27 0.29 -21.78
C GLU A 15 -3.24 0.69 -20.73
N SER A 16 -3.43 0.13 -19.54
CA SER A 16 -2.48 0.23 -18.46
C SER A 16 -1.23 -0.50 -18.95
N VAL A 17 -0.30 0.25 -19.53
CA VAL A 17 1.02 -0.25 -19.89
C VAL A 17 1.55 -0.97 -18.66
N PRO A 18 1.94 -2.26 -18.76
CA PRO A 18 2.50 -2.96 -17.62
C PRO A 18 3.78 -2.19 -17.24
N SER A 19 3.78 -1.57 -16.05
CA SER A 19 5.01 -1.03 -15.50
C SER A 19 5.93 -2.23 -15.33
N ASP A 20 6.96 -2.31 -16.18
CA ASP A 20 8.01 -3.29 -16.04
C ASP A 20 8.50 -3.21 -14.60
N MET A 21 8.38 -4.32 -13.88
CA MET A 21 8.54 -4.35 -12.45
C MET A 21 10.03 -4.16 -12.13
N SER A 22 10.42 -2.92 -11.83
CA SER A 22 11.78 -2.56 -11.41
C SER A 22 12.05 -3.05 -9.99
N TRP A 23 12.16 -4.36 -9.80
CA TRP A 23 12.68 -4.96 -8.57
C TRP A 23 14.18 -5.20 -8.73
N GLU A 24 14.99 -4.42 -8.03
CA GLU A 24 16.42 -4.70 -7.88
C GLU A 24 16.67 -5.51 -6.61
N ALA A 25 17.56 -6.50 -6.69
CA ALA A 25 17.96 -7.27 -5.52
C ALA A 25 18.86 -6.40 -4.63
N VAL A 26 18.34 -5.98 -3.48
CA VAL A 26 19.13 -5.27 -2.46
C VAL A 26 19.88 -6.31 -1.63
N GLU A 27 21.20 -6.21 -1.57
CA GLU A 27 22.04 -7.00 -0.67
C GLU A 27 21.75 -6.58 0.78
N GLU A 28 21.38 -7.54 1.65
CA GLU A 28 20.98 -7.28 3.04
C GLU A 28 22.20 -6.96 3.92
N VAL A 29 22.75 -5.75 3.76
CA VAL A 29 23.84 -5.23 4.60
C VAL A 29 23.24 -4.45 5.76
N GLY A 30 22.56 -5.13 6.69
CA GLY A 30 21.94 -4.48 7.84
C GLY A 30 21.14 -5.44 8.72
N PRO A 31 20.62 -4.96 9.87
CA PRO A 31 19.62 -5.71 10.62
C PRO A 31 18.39 -5.94 9.74
N ALA A 32 17.84 -7.16 9.82
CA ALA A 32 16.64 -7.52 9.08
C ALA A 32 15.53 -6.46 9.27
N PRO A 33 14.81 -6.09 8.21
CA PRO A 33 13.77 -5.07 8.29
C PRO A 33 12.66 -5.50 9.26
N THR A 34 12.10 -4.53 9.98
CA THR A 34 10.90 -4.77 10.80
C THR A 34 9.75 -5.14 9.87
N LEU A 35 9.34 -6.41 9.93
CA LEU A 35 8.20 -6.89 9.16
C LEU A 35 6.90 -6.34 9.74
N TRP A 36 6.03 -5.88 8.86
CA TRP A 36 4.67 -5.51 9.24
C TRP A 36 3.90 -6.76 9.70
N VAL A 37 3.19 -6.65 10.82
CA VAL A 37 2.47 -7.77 11.41
C VAL A 37 0.96 -7.50 11.33
N PRO A 38 0.15 -8.43 10.79
CA PRO A 38 -1.30 -8.26 10.78
C PRO A 38 -1.90 -8.16 12.17
N ASP A 39 -2.95 -7.35 12.32
CA ASP A 39 -3.66 -7.16 13.59
C ASP A 39 -4.01 -8.49 14.28
N HIS A 40 -4.58 -9.45 13.55
CA HIS A 40 -5.05 -10.71 14.13
C HIS A 40 -3.91 -11.58 14.70
N ALA A 41 -2.66 -11.37 14.29
CA ALA A 41 -1.50 -12.07 14.81
C ALA A 41 -0.96 -11.44 16.11
N VAL A 42 -1.51 -10.30 16.55
CA VAL A 42 -1.06 -9.56 17.73
C VAL A 42 -2.18 -9.43 18.77
N ASN A 43 -1.97 -10.06 19.94
CA ASN A 43 -2.91 -10.00 21.07
C ASN A 43 -2.45 -9.09 22.21
N ARG A 44 -1.16 -8.73 22.23
CA ARG A 44 -0.52 -7.93 23.29
C ARG A 44 0.37 -6.84 22.72
N CYS A 45 0.50 -5.73 23.43
CA CYS A 45 1.41 -4.66 23.05
C CYS A 45 2.87 -5.17 23.05
N MET A 46 3.63 -4.90 21.99
CA MET A 46 5.03 -5.32 21.90
C MET A 46 5.91 -4.64 22.96
N GLY A 47 5.59 -3.40 23.39
CA GLY A 47 6.31 -2.65 24.42
C GLY A 47 5.92 -3.02 25.85
N CYS A 48 4.66 -2.81 26.25
CA CYS A 48 4.21 -3.00 27.65
C CYS A 48 3.56 -4.36 27.96
N LYS A 49 3.43 -5.25 26.96
CA LYS A 49 2.87 -6.62 27.07
C LYS A 49 1.40 -6.74 27.51
N THR A 50 0.68 -5.64 27.67
CA THR A 50 -0.73 -5.67 28.03
C THR A 50 -1.61 -6.18 26.87
N GLU A 51 -2.72 -6.88 27.16
CA GLU A 51 -3.68 -7.46 26.18
C GLU A 51 -4.66 -6.48 25.55
N PHE A 52 -4.75 -6.46 24.22
CA PHE A 52 -5.72 -5.60 23.52
C PHE A 52 -7.15 -6.05 23.79
N TRP A 53 -8.08 -5.09 23.84
CA TRP A 53 -9.50 -5.30 24.05
C TRP A 53 -10.28 -4.14 23.43
N LEU A 54 -11.61 -4.15 23.49
CA LEU A 54 -12.46 -3.18 22.78
C LEU A 54 -12.13 -1.70 23.05
N GLY A 55 -11.64 -1.37 24.25
CA GLY A 55 -11.20 -0.01 24.61
C GLY A 55 -9.72 0.26 24.39
N ARG A 56 -8.92 -0.71 23.96
CA ARG A 56 -7.50 -0.51 23.63
C ARG A 56 -7.16 -1.05 22.26
N ARG A 57 -6.95 -0.12 21.33
CA ARG A 57 -6.69 -0.37 19.91
C ARG A 57 -5.23 -0.73 19.63
N LYS A 58 -5.02 -1.47 18.55
CA LYS A 58 -3.71 -1.86 18.03
C LYS A 58 -3.09 -0.68 17.26
N HIS A 59 -1.77 -0.56 17.32
CA HIS A 59 -1.00 0.41 16.55
C HIS A 59 0.26 -0.30 16.03
N HIS A 60 0.58 -0.02 14.77
CA HIS A 60 1.82 -0.48 14.14
C HIS A 60 2.86 0.63 14.21
N CYS A 61 4.12 0.24 14.32
CA CYS A 61 5.25 1.16 14.24
C CYS A 61 5.47 1.60 12.79
#